data_AF-A0ABD1TPW1-F1
#
_entry.id   AF-A0ABD1TPW1-F1
#
_cell.length_a   1.000
_cell.length_b   1.000
_cell.length_c   1.000
_cell.angle_alpha   90.00
_cell.angle_beta   90.00
_cell.angle_gamma   90.00
#
_symmetry.space_group_name_H-M   'P 1'
#
loop_
_entity.id
_entity.type
_entity.pdbx_description
1 polymer ?
#
loop_
_entity_poly.entity_id
_entity_poly.type
_entity_poly.pdbx_seq_one_letter_code
_entity_poly.pdbx_strand_id
1 'polypeptide(L)'
;MNNWLSAVMSYQQMCIDGFPDGEEKAALQKLLKTAKKIVVSQVSSIFSKFQVSNLKRNLLADEDGFPTWINKEDQRILKADGSKQTPNVTVVKDGSGNYTTITAALNAMPEKYKGRYALF
;
A
#
# COMPACT_ATOMS: atom_id res chain seq x y z
N MET A 1 5.82 8.41 0.61
CA MET A 1 6.29 9.28 1.72
C MET A 1 5.06 9.84 2.44
N ASN A 2 4.14 8.96 2.88
CA ASN A 2 2.77 9.35 3.24
C ASN A 2 2.37 8.86 4.65
N ASN A 3 3.27 8.20 5.37
CA ASN A 3 2.98 7.63 6.70
C ASN A 3 3.03 8.69 7.81
N TRP A 4 3.92 9.70 7.72
CA TRP A 4 4.05 10.74 8.73
C TRP A 4 2.76 11.55 8.87
N LEU A 5 2.23 12.08 7.76
CA LEU A 5 1.04 12.93 7.82
C LEU A 5 -0.18 12.16 8.34
N SER A 6 -0.29 10.87 7.97
CA SER A 6 -1.31 9.97 8.52
C SER A 6 -1.13 9.75 10.02
N ALA A 7 0.11 9.55 10.48
CA ALA A 7 0.42 9.36 11.89
C ALA A 7 0.09 10.62 12.70
N VAL A 8 0.50 11.82 12.24
CA VAL A 8 0.20 13.09 12.92
C VAL A 8 -1.31 13.34 12.99
N MET A 9 -2.04 13.09 11.90
CA MET A 9 -3.50 13.21 11.91
C MET A 9 -4.16 12.22 12.88
N SER A 10 -3.62 11.00 12.99
CA SER A 10 -4.13 9.99 13.92
C SER A 10 -3.85 10.37 15.37
N TYR A 11 -2.64 10.84 15.68
CA TYR A 11 -2.30 11.34 17.01
C TYR A 11 -3.17 12.52 17.43
N GLN A 12 -3.42 13.46 16.52
CA GLN A 12 -4.32 14.58 16.77
C GLN A 12 -5.74 14.10 17.11
N GLN A 13 -6.24 13.07 16.41
CA GLN A 13 -7.55 12.49 16.68
C GLN A 13 -7.59 11.78 18.04
N MET A 14 -6.56 11.01 18.39
CA MET A 14 -6.45 10.36 19.70
C MET A 14 -6.42 11.38 20.85
N CYS A 15 -5.76 12.52 20.68
CA CYS A 15 -5.76 13.59 21.68
C CYS A 15 -7.17 14.17 21.92
N ILE A 16 -8.00 14.28 20.88
CA ILE A 16 -9.40 14.74 21.00
C ILE A 16 -10.25 13.69 21.73
N ASP A 17 -10.05 12.42 21.41
CA ASP A 17 -10.84 11.32 21.96
C ASP A 17 -10.56 11.11 23.46
N GLY A 18 -9.43 11.61 23.97
CA GLY A 18 -9.09 11.62 25.39
C GLY A 18 -9.86 12.65 26.24
N PHE A 19 -10.62 13.56 25.64
CA PHE A 19 -11.46 14.51 26.39
C PHE A 19 -12.84 13.90 26.71
N PRO A 20 -13.40 14.20 27.89
CA PRO A 20 -14.75 13.79 28.24
C PRO A 20 -15.78 14.41 27.29
N ASP A 21 -16.87 13.69 27.05
CA ASP A 21 -17.93 14.16 26.16
C ASP A 21 -18.62 15.39 26.76
N GLY A 22 -18.61 16.50 26.01
CA GLY A 22 -19.12 17.79 26.47
C GLY A 22 -18.85 18.93 25.47
N GLU A 23 -19.20 20.15 25.87
CA GLU A 23 -19.04 21.35 25.03
C GLU A 23 -17.57 21.66 24.72
N GLU A 24 -16.66 21.36 25.65
CA GLU A 24 -15.21 21.56 25.50
C GLU A 24 -14.61 20.67 24.40
N LYS A 25 -15.03 19.39 24.33
CA LYS A 25 -14.62 18.47 23.26
C LYS A 25 -15.13 18.93 21.89
N ALA A 26 -16.36 19.45 21.84
CA ALA A 26 -16.94 19.99 20.61
C ALA A 26 -16.21 21.26 20.14
N ALA A 27 -15.86 22.16 21.07
CA ALA A 27 -15.06 23.35 20.79
C ALA A 27 -13.66 22.99 20.27
N LEU A 28 -12.99 22.03 20.93
CA LEU A 28 -11.68 21.51 20.52
C LEU A 28 -11.72 20.86 19.13
N GLN A 29 -12.73 20.03 18.87
CA GLN A 29 -12.95 19.45 17.54
C GLN A 29 -13.14 20.52 16.46
N LYS A 30 -13.91 21.57 16.75
CA LYS A 30 -14.18 22.65 15.81
C LYS A 30 -12.93 23.46 15.49
N LEU A 31 -12.12 23.77 16.51
CA LEU A 31 -10.82 24.44 16.35
C LEU A 31 -9.88 23.59 15.50
N LEU A 32 -9.74 22.30 15.83
CA LEU A 32 -8.83 21.40 15.13
C LEU A 32 -9.28 21.10 13.69
N LYS A 33 -10.60 21.01 13.42
CA LYS A 33 -11.14 20.93 12.06
C LYS A 33 -10.81 22.18 11.24
N THR A 34 -10.91 23.37 11.85
CA THR A 34 -10.57 24.64 11.20
C THR A 34 -9.07 24.71 10.89
N ALA A 35 -8.21 24.38 11.86
CA ALA A 35 -6.77 24.32 11.68
C ALA A 35 -6.37 23.31 10.59
N LYS A 36 -6.97 22.11 10.59
CA LYS A 36 -6.74 21.09 9.56
C LYS A 36 -7.09 21.60 8.16
N LYS A 37 -8.21 22.31 8.00
CA LYS A 37 -8.61 22.88 6.71
C LYS A 37 -7.59 23.90 6.18
N ILE A 38 -7.06 24.75 7.07
CA ILE A 38 -6.03 25.75 6.72
C ILE A 38 -4.73 25.04 6.31
N VAL A 39 -4.25 24.10 7.14
CA VAL A 39 -3.02 23.34 6.86
C VAL A 39 -3.15 22.57 5.56
N VAL A 40 -4.26 21.88 5.30
CA VAL A 40 -4.47 21.13 4.05
C VAL A 40 -4.47 22.06 2.83
N SER A 41 -5.07 23.25 2.92
CA SER A 41 -5.10 24.22 1.82
C SER A 41 -3.71 24.81 1.49
N GLN A 42 -2.85 24.96 2.50
CA GLN A 42 -1.47 25.38 2.32
C GLN A 42 -0.59 24.23 1.82
N VAL A 43 -0.78 23.03 2.38
CA VAL A 43 -0.08 21.81 1.96
C VAL A 43 -0.44 21.46 0.52
N SER A 44 -1.67 21.65 0.05
CA SER A 44 -2.01 21.43 -1.37
C SER A 44 -1.24 22.35 -2.31
N SER A 45 -0.98 23.58 -1.87
CA SER A 45 -0.18 24.58 -2.62
C SER A 45 1.33 24.28 -2.58
N ILE A 46 1.80 23.59 -1.54
CA ILE A 46 3.16 23.08 -1.44
C ILE A 46 3.31 21.79 -2.23
N PHE A 47 2.31 20.91 -2.22
CA PHE A 47 2.31 19.61 -2.90
C PHE A 47 2.26 19.77 -4.42
N SER A 48 1.54 20.78 -4.93
CA SER A 48 1.57 21.15 -6.35
C SER A 48 2.93 21.69 -6.79
N LYS A 49 3.69 22.33 -5.89
CA LYS A 49 5.10 22.73 -6.13
C LYS A 49 6.09 21.59 -5.91
N PHE A 50 5.71 20.59 -5.12
CA PHE A 50 6.44 19.34 -4.87
C PHE A 50 5.98 18.26 -5.86
N GLN A 51 5.73 18.61 -7.13
CA GLN A 51 5.77 17.67 -8.23
C GLN A 51 7.22 17.21 -8.38
N VAL A 52 7.65 16.31 -7.50
CA VAL A 52 8.88 15.56 -7.67
C VAL A 52 8.62 14.52 -8.73
N SER A 53 8.79 14.96 -9.97
CA SER A 53 9.06 14.12 -11.12
C SER A 53 10.13 13.10 -10.70
N ASN A 54 9.74 11.82 -10.58
CA ASN A 54 10.62 10.66 -10.44
C ASN A 54 11.19 10.27 -9.06
N LEU A 55 10.52 10.54 -7.93
CA LEU A 55 10.82 9.77 -6.71
C LEU A 55 10.15 8.38 -6.74
N LYS A 56 10.69 7.46 -7.54
CA LYS A 56 10.51 6.00 -7.34
C LYS A 56 11.31 5.60 -6.08
N ARG A 57 10.85 6.02 -4.91
CA ARG A 57 11.46 5.61 -3.64
C ARG A 57 10.87 4.27 -3.24
N ASN A 58 11.38 3.19 -3.84
CA ASN A 58 11.12 1.83 -3.34
C ASN A 58 11.93 1.66 -2.06
N LEU A 59 11.41 2.14 -0.93
CA LEU A 59 12.10 2.19 0.36
C LEU A 59 12.49 0.81 0.92
N LEU A 60 11.94 -0.26 0.33
CA LEU A 60 12.21 -1.65 0.68
C LEU A 60 12.86 -2.44 -0.47
N ALA A 61 13.19 -1.77 -1.57
CA ALA A 61 13.84 -2.43 -2.68
C ALA A 61 15.37 -2.35 -2.55
N ASP A 62 16.02 -3.42 -2.97
CA ASP A 62 17.43 -3.45 -3.29
C ASP A 62 17.74 -2.54 -4.49
N GLU A 63 19.02 -2.36 -4.82
CA GLU A 63 19.50 -1.54 -5.95
C GLU A 63 18.79 -1.87 -7.28
N ASP A 64 18.31 -3.10 -7.39
CA ASP A 64 17.60 -3.66 -8.54
C ASP A 64 16.09 -3.39 -8.57
N GLY A 65 15.53 -2.69 -7.58
CA GLY A 65 14.11 -2.35 -7.52
C GLY A 65 13.20 -3.45 -6.95
N PHE A 66 13.75 -4.57 -6.49
CA PHE A 66 13.03 -5.70 -5.88
C PHE A 66 13.06 -5.66 -4.35
N PRO A 67 11.97 -6.05 -3.66
CA PRO A 67 11.97 -6.16 -2.21
C PRO A 67 13.10 -7.04 -1.63
N THR A 68 13.64 -6.66 -0.48
CA THR A 68 14.75 -7.37 0.20
C THR A 68 14.44 -8.82 0.61
N TRP A 69 13.15 -9.21 0.65
CA TRP A 69 12.73 -10.59 0.94
C TRP A 69 12.77 -11.51 -0.30
N ILE A 70 13.08 -10.97 -1.49
CA ILE A 70 13.25 -11.75 -2.71
C ILE A 70 14.74 -12.03 -2.94
N ASN A 71 15.12 -13.31 -3.02
CA ASN A 71 16.49 -13.73 -3.30
C ASN A 71 16.94 -13.32 -4.70
N LYS A 72 18.24 -13.11 -4.92
CA LYS A 72 18.79 -12.59 -6.21
C LYS A 72 18.49 -13.49 -7.40
N GLU A 73 18.47 -14.80 -7.18
CA GLU A 73 18.11 -15.85 -8.13
C GLU A 73 16.68 -15.66 -8.63
N ASP A 74 15.81 -15.25 -7.73
CA ASP A 74 14.38 -15.07 -7.97
C ASP A 74 14.12 -13.76 -8.70
N GLN A 75 14.85 -12.72 -8.31
CA GLN A 75 14.87 -11.46 -9.05
C GLN A 75 15.33 -11.69 -10.49
N ARG A 76 16.36 -12.52 -10.71
CA ARG A 76 16.83 -12.87 -12.06
C ARG A 76 15.75 -13.58 -12.88
N ILE A 77 14.97 -14.47 -12.26
CA ILE A 77 13.85 -15.14 -12.92
C ILE A 77 12.74 -14.14 -13.25
N LEU A 78 12.39 -13.24 -12.32
CA LEU A 78 11.35 -12.22 -12.52
C LEU A 78 11.76 -11.14 -13.53
N LYS A 79 13.06 -10.87 -13.69
CA LYS A 79 13.62 -9.96 -14.70
C LYS A 79 13.68 -10.60 -16.09
N ALA A 80 13.69 -11.93 -16.18
CA ALA A 80 13.66 -12.61 -17.47
C ALA A 80 12.27 -12.40 -18.10
N ASP A 81 12.24 -12.06 -19.40
CA ASP A 81 11.00 -11.82 -20.14
C ASP A 81 9.96 -12.92 -19.83
N GLY A 82 8.78 -12.51 -19.37
CA GLY A 82 7.72 -13.36 -18.80
C GLY A 82 7.12 -14.41 -19.74
N SER A 83 7.72 -14.63 -20.91
CA SER A 83 7.32 -15.60 -21.93
C SER A 83 7.67 -17.05 -21.59
N LYS A 84 8.42 -17.33 -20.52
CA LYS A 84 8.88 -18.70 -20.18
C LYS A 84 8.49 -19.22 -18.81
N GLN A 85 7.81 -18.44 -17.97
CA GLN A 85 7.45 -18.91 -16.63
C GLN A 85 6.03 -19.50 -16.64
N THR A 86 5.91 -20.82 -16.54
CA THR A 86 4.61 -21.48 -16.47
C THR A 86 3.95 -21.17 -15.13
N PRO A 87 2.77 -20.52 -15.10
CA PRO A 87 1.99 -20.33 -13.89
C PRO A 87 1.71 -21.67 -13.23
N ASN A 88 1.61 -21.70 -11.90
CA ASN A 88 0.93 -22.82 -11.25
C ASN A 88 -0.57 -22.73 -11.50
N VAL A 89 -1.11 -21.51 -11.50
CA VAL A 89 -2.53 -21.21 -11.71
C VAL A 89 -2.70 -19.90 -12.45
N THR A 90 -3.65 -19.84 -13.38
CA THR A 90 -4.07 -18.60 -14.04
C THR A 90 -5.46 -18.19 -13.58
N VAL A 91 -5.61 -16.94 -13.15
CA VAL A 91 -6.86 -16.32 -12.69
C VAL A 91 -7.28 -15.29 -13.74
N VAL A 92 -8.33 -15.59 -14.49
CA VAL A 92 -8.87 -14.67 -15.49
C VAL A 92 -10.35 -14.43 -15.25
N LYS A 93 -10.72 -13.15 -15.16
CA LYS A 93 -12.10 -12.73 -14.90
C LYS A 93 -13.07 -13.16 -16.01
N ASP A 94 -12.58 -13.34 -17.23
CA ASP A 94 -13.36 -13.78 -18.39
C ASP A 94 -13.62 -15.31 -18.41
N GLY A 95 -13.07 -16.06 -17.45
CA GLY A 95 -13.25 -17.51 -17.35
C GLY A 95 -12.38 -18.33 -18.30
N SER A 96 -11.46 -17.71 -19.04
CA SER A 96 -10.50 -18.42 -19.90
C SER A 96 -9.35 -19.09 -19.14
N GLY A 97 -9.19 -18.78 -17.84
CA GLY A 97 -8.20 -19.37 -16.94
C GLY A 97 -8.76 -20.46 -16.02
N ASN A 98 -7.93 -20.90 -15.08
CA ASN A 98 -8.30 -21.92 -14.09
C ASN A 98 -9.32 -21.41 -13.06
N TYR A 99 -9.25 -20.13 -12.70
CA TYR A 99 -10.19 -19.51 -11.74
C TYR A 99 -10.60 -18.11 -12.17
N THR A 100 -11.76 -17.67 -11.70
CA THR A 100 -12.30 -16.32 -11.96
C THR A 100 -11.99 -15.32 -10.84
N THR A 101 -11.62 -15.82 -9.65
CA THR A 101 -11.32 -15.01 -8.48
C THR A 101 -10.05 -15.48 -7.79
N ILE A 102 -9.31 -14.52 -7.21
CA ILE A 102 -8.08 -14.80 -6.45
C ILE A 102 -8.38 -15.69 -5.24
N THR A 103 -9.52 -15.46 -4.57
CA THR A 103 -9.95 -16.25 -3.41
C THR A 103 -10.14 -17.72 -3.76
N ALA A 104 -10.73 -18.03 -4.91
CA ALA A 104 -10.89 -19.42 -5.35
C ALA A 104 -9.54 -20.10 -5.62
N ALA A 105 -8.59 -19.38 -6.22
CA ALA A 105 -7.25 -19.89 -6.47
C ALA A 105 -6.46 -20.13 -5.18
N LEU A 106 -6.65 -19.28 -4.15
CA LEU A 106 -6.05 -19.47 -2.83
C LEU A 106 -6.63 -20.69 -2.10
N ASN A 107 -7.95 -20.90 -2.17
CA ASN A 107 -8.61 -22.05 -1.54
C ASN A 107 -8.23 -23.39 -2.20
N ALA A 108 -7.86 -23.38 -3.48
CA ALA A 108 -7.42 -24.56 -4.20
C ALA A 108 -5.93 -24.90 -3.98
N MET A 109 -5.19 -24.07 -3.24
CA MET A 109 -3.78 -24.30 -2.99
C MET A 109 -3.59 -25.50 -2.04
N PRO A 110 -2.71 -26.46 -2.38
CA PRO A 110 -2.45 -27.62 -1.51
C PRO A 110 -1.79 -27.17 -0.20
N GLU A 111 -2.23 -27.72 0.93
CA GLU A 111 -1.71 -27.39 2.28
C GLU A 111 -0.19 -27.63 2.42
N LYS A 112 0.36 -28.54 1.63
CA LYS A 112 1.80 -28.84 1.59
C LYS A 112 2.35 -28.58 0.20
N TYR A 113 2.79 -27.35 -0.02
CA TYR A 113 3.58 -26.99 -1.19
C TYR A 113 4.99 -26.57 -0.76
N LYS A 114 6.02 -27.23 -1.31
CA LYS A 114 7.41 -26.84 -1.12
C LYS A 114 7.87 -26.00 -2.30
N GLY A 115 7.88 -24.69 -2.12
CA GLY A 115 8.36 -23.73 -3.12
C GLY A 115 7.47 -22.50 -3.22
N ARG A 116 7.73 -21.65 -4.23
CA ARG A 116 6.86 -20.52 -4.56
C ARG A 116 5.75 -20.96 -5.50
N TYR A 117 4.53 -20.54 -5.16
CA TYR A 117 3.32 -20.83 -5.91
C TYR A 117 2.92 -19.56 -6.68
N ALA A 118 3.09 -19.59 -8.00
CA ALA A 118 2.85 -18.44 -8.86
C ALA A 118 1.42 -18.46 -9.42
N LEU A 119 0.64 -17.44 -9.06
CA LEU A 119 -0.66 -17.15 -9.66
C LEU A 119 -0.48 -16.01 -10.67
N PHE A 120 -0.97 -16.20 -11.88
CA PHE A 120 -1.02 -15.18 -12.93
C PHE A 120 -2.44 -14.69 -13.16
#